data_AF-A0A966YAA7-F1
#
_entry.id   AF-A0A966YAA7-F1
#
_cell.length_a   1.000
_cell.length_b   1.000
_cell.length_c   1.000
_cell.angle_alpha   90.00
_cell.angle_beta   90.00
_cell.angle_gamma   90.00
#
_symmetry.space_group_name_H-M   'P 1'
#
loop_
_entity.id
_entity.type
_entity.pdbx_description
1 polymer ?
#
loop_
_entity_poly.entity_id
_entity_poly.type
_entity_poly.pdbx_seq_one_letter_code
_entity_poly.pdbx_strand_id
1 'polypeptide(L)'
;MQLEGTLYVIECIGENEHFYKIGITSQSVEKRFNTNVAMPYSISKILDINIGLIHAYETEQRILKLLTEYTHMPKIYFAGETECLTVNPCEYDDQLEYFLKYQKADYDWYKQS
;
A
#
# COMPACT_ATOMS: atom_id res chain seq x y z
N MET A 1 -0.66 -21.64 -13.30
CA MET A 1 0.11 -20.40 -13.15
C MET A 1 -0.52 -19.64 -12.00
N GLN A 2 0.21 -19.39 -10.91
CA GLN A 2 -0.17 -18.35 -9.98
C GLN A 2 0.12 -17.00 -10.65
N LEU A 3 -0.84 -16.10 -10.63
CA LEU A 3 -0.64 -14.74 -11.12
C LEU A 3 0.07 -13.96 -10.01
N GLU A 4 1.25 -13.43 -10.33
CA GLU A 4 2.01 -12.54 -9.44
C GLU A 4 1.15 -11.34 -9.05
N GLY A 5 1.17 -10.98 -7.77
CA GLY A 5 0.38 -9.88 -7.25
C GLY A 5 0.96 -9.37 -5.95
N THR A 6 1.47 -8.15 -6.01
CA THR A 6 2.04 -7.44 -4.88
C THR A 6 0.98 -6.56 -4.26
N LEU A 7 0.72 -6.77 -2.97
CA LEU A 7 -0.02 -5.84 -2.13
C LEU A 7 0.95 -4.80 -1.57
N TYR A 8 0.59 -3.53 -1.63
CA TYR A 8 1.40 -2.46 -1.04
C TYR A 8 0.58 -1.54 -0.15
N VAL A 9 1.28 -0.96 0.83
CA VAL A 9 0.83 0.20 1.60
C VAL A 9 1.90 1.27 1.46
N ILE A 10 1.49 2.45 1.02
CA ILE A 10 2.34 3.63 0.92
C ILE A 10 1.76 4.76 1.77
N GLU A 11 2.66 5.54 2.35
CA GLU A 11 2.36 6.84 2.93
C GLU A 11 2.48 7.91 1.85
N CYS A 12 1.51 8.82 1.79
CA CYS A 12 1.43 9.91 0.82
C CYS A 12 1.44 11.24 1.56
N ILE A 13 2.43 12.08 1.25
CA ILE A 13 2.65 13.37 1.88
C ILE A 13 2.54 14.47 0.81
N GLY A 14 1.55 15.35 0.98
CA GLY A 14 1.38 16.58 0.21
C GLY A 14 1.63 17.82 1.07
N GLU A 15 1.45 19.01 0.48
CA GLU A 15 1.66 20.26 1.23
C GLU A 15 0.63 20.48 2.35
N ASN A 16 -0.61 20.02 2.16
CA ASN A 16 -1.75 20.32 3.05
C ASN A 16 -2.58 19.07 3.39
N GLU A 17 -2.03 17.88 3.18
CA GLU A 17 -2.66 16.62 3.53
C GLU A 17 -1.62 15.51 3.66
N HIS A 18 -1.98 14.52 4.46
CA HIS A 18 -1.19 13.34 4.74
C HIS A 18 -2.16 12.17 4.88
N PHE A 19 -1.90 11.09 4.15
CA PHE A 19 -2.78 9.92 4.09
C PHE A 19 -2.00 8.68 3.68
N TYR A 20 -2.68 7.53 3.69
CA TYR A 20 -2.14 6.25 3.29
C TYR A 20 -2.91 5.73 2.10
N LYS A 21 -2.24 4.99 1.21
CA LYS A 21 -2.88 4.26 0.13
C LYS A 21 -2.55 2.79 0.25
N ILE A 22 -3.58 1.96 0.20
CA ILE A 22 -3.46 0.53 -0.05
C ILE A 22 -3.72 0.27 -1.53
N GLY A 23 -3.02 -0.70 -2.12
CA GLY A 23 -3.29 -1.08 -3.49
C GLY A 23 -2.56 -2.35 -3.92
N ILE A 24 -2.89 -2.81 -5.12
CA ILE A 24 -2.23 -3.95 -5.75
C ILE A 24 -1.48 -3.58 -7.04
N THR A 25 -0.44 -4.33 -7.36
CA THR A 25 0.29 -4.18 -8.63
C THR A 25 0.88 -5.52 -9.08
N SER A 26 0.95 -5.74 -10.40
CA SER A 26 1.69 -6.84 -11.02
C SER A 26 3.13 -6.43 -11.38
N GLN A 27 3.50 -5.18 -11.11
CA GLN A 27 4.83 -4.60 -11.26
C GLN A 27 5.34 -4.13 -9.89
N SER A 28 6.39 -3.31 -9.83
CA SER A 28 6.81 -2.68 -8.57
C SER A 28 6.02 -1.39 -8.29
N VAL A 29 5.99 -0.96 -7.03
CA VAL A 29 5.38 0.32 -6.61
C VAL A 29 6.03 1.50 -7.34
N GLU A 30 7.36 1.47 -7.52
CA GLU A 30 8.13 2.51 -8.22
C GLU A 30 7.73 2.61 -9.70
N LYS A 31 7.50 1.47 -10.36
CA LYS A 31 7.03 1.45 -11.75
C LYS A 31 5.61 1.98 -11.88
N ARG A 32 4.74 1.68 -10.91
CA ARG A 32 3.35 2.15 -10.89
C ARG A 32 3.26 3.67 -10.71
N PHE A 33 4.14 4.24 -9.89
CA PHE A 33 4.13 5.65 -9.52
C PHE A 33 5.36 6.40 -10.04
N ASN A 34 5.76 6.11 -11.27
CA ASN A 34 6.99 6.66 -11.88
C ASN A 34 6.85 8.08 -12.45
N THR A 35 5.68 8.71 -12.35
CA THR A 35 5.43 10.07 -12.86
C THR A 35 4.59 10.86 -11.88
N ASN A 36 4.74 12.20 -11.90
CA ASN A 36 3.92 13.11 -11.12
C ASN A 36 2.42 13.02 -11.47
N VAL A 37 2.09 12.56 -12.67
CA VAL A 37 0.69 12.33 -13.08
C VAL A 37 0.13 11.08 -12.41
N ALA A 38 0.94 10.02 -12.31
CA ALA A 38 0.54 8.78 -11.66
C ALA A 38 0.51 8.90 -10.12
N MET A 39 1.37 9.74 -9.55
CA MET A 39 1.41 10.05 -8.13
C MET A 39 1.88 11.49 -7.91
N PRO A 40 0.95 12.43 -7.65
CA PRO A 40 1.30 13.84 -7.43
C PRO A 40 1.82 14.14 -6.01
N TYR A 41 1.88 13.13 -5.15
CA TYR A 41 2.34 13.23 -3.77
C TYR A 41 3.75 12.65 -3.59
N SER A 42 4.46 13.11 -2.57
CA SER A 42 5.65 12.39 -2.11
C SER A 42 5.22 11.09 -1.45
N ILE A 43 5.88 9.97 -1.77
CA ILE A 43 5.52 8.66 -1.23
C ILE A 43 6.65 7.98 -0.49
N SER A 44 6.29 7.33 0.62
CA SER A 44 7.17 6.44 1.39
C SER A 44 6.54 5.05 1.44
N LYS A 45 7.34 4.02 1.19
CA LYS A 45 6.85 2.63 1.18
C LYS A 45 6.82 2.05 2.59
N ILE A 46 5.65 1.56 3.01
CA ILE A 46 5.47 0.89 4.31
C ILE A 46 5.51 -0.62 4.12
N LEU A 47 4.66 -1.13 3.22
CA LEU A 47 4.51 -2.55 2.91
C LEU A 47 4.60 -2.78 1.40
N ASP A 48 5.25 -3.86 0.99
CA ASP A 48 5.41 -4.34 -0.38
C ASP A 48 5.66 -5.86 -0.33
N ILE A 49 4.58 -6.63 -0.50
CA ILE A 49 4.64 -8.08 -0.35
C ILE A 49 3.92 -8.77 -1.50
N ASN A 50 4.61 -9.70 -2.15
CA ASN A 50 4.00 -10.56 -3.15
C ASN A 50 3.29 -11.72 -2.48
N ILE A 51 1.95 -11.72 -2.59
CA ILE A 51 1.08 -12.76 -2.00
C ILE A 51 0.17 -13.40 -3.05
N GLY A 52 0.41 -13.09 -4.33
CA GLY A 52 -0.41 -13.50 -5.46
C GLY A 52 -1.62 -12.58 -5.68
N LEU A 53 -2.03 -12.42 -6.94
CA LEU A 53 -3.03 -11.44 -7.37
C LEU A 53 -4.38 -11.59 -6.66
N ILE A 54 -4.86 -12.82 -6.50
CA ILE A 54 -6.16 -13.09 -5.89
C ILE A 54 -6.15 -12.68 -4.42
N HIS A 55 -5.16 -13.15 -3.64
CA HIS A 55 -5.07 -12.80 -2.22
C HIS A 55 -4.79 -11.31 -2.03
N ALA A 56 -3.98 -10.68 -2.88
CA ALA A 56 -3.72 -9.25 -2.82
C ALA A 56 -5.03 -8.45 -3.00
N TYR A 57 -5.83 -8.81 -4.02
CA TYR A 57 -7.12 -8.17 -4.27
C TYR A 57 -8.12 -8.40 -3.13
N GLU A 58 -8.28 -9.64 -2.65
CA GLU A 58 -9.18 -9.95 -1.53
C GLU A 58 -8.77 -9.20 -0.25
N THR A 59 -7.47 -9.08 0.01
CA THR A 59 -6.94 -8.35 1.16
C THR A 59 -7.22 -6.85 1.03
N GLU A 60 -6.93 -6.25 -0.11
CA GLU A 60 -7.23 -4.82 -0.37
C GLU A 60 -8.71 -4.50 -0.13
N GLN A 61 -9.62 -5.27 -0.74
CA GLN A 61 -11.06 -5.05 -0.60
C GLN A 61 -11.55 -5.26 0.84
N ARG A 62 -11.02 -6.27 1.54
CA ARG A 62 -11.32 -6.52 2.95
C ARG A 62 -10.91 -5.34 3.82
N ILE A 63 -9.72 -4.79 3.61
CA ILE A 63 -9.17 -3.66 4.39
C ILE A 63 -9.96 -2.39 4.14
N LEU A 64 -10.25 -2.05 2.88
CA LEU A 64 -11.06 -0.87 2.54
C LEU A 64 -12.46 -0.96 3.14
N LYS A 65 -13.06 -2.16 3.18
CA LYS A 65 -14.34 -2.40 3.84
C LYS A 65 -14.24 -2.30 5.37
N LEU A 66 -13.17 -2.82 5.96
CA LEU A 66 -12.93 -2.74 7.41
C LEU A 66 -12.74 -1.30 7.87
N LEU A 67 -12.03 -0.49 7.08
CA LEU A 67 -11.60 0.87 7.43
C LEU A 67 -12.40 1.95 6.69
N THR A 68 -13.66 1.66 6.33
CA THR A 68 -14.51 2.59 5.56
C THR A 68 -14.68 3.94 6.26
N GLU A 69 -14.75 3.97 7.59
CA GLU A 69 -14.84 5.22 8.37
C GLU A 69 -13.59 6.09 8.28
N TYR A 70 -12.45 5.51 7.88
CA TYR A 70 -11.18 6.20 7.71
C TYR A 70 -10.87 6.56 6.26
N THR A 71 -11.80 6.34 5.33
CA THR A 71 -11.60 6.68 3.91
C THR A 71 -11.21 8.15 3.73
N HIS A 72 -10.22 8.38 2.87
CA HIS A 72 -9.74 9.71 2.51
C HIS A 72 -9.96 9.94 1.02
N MET A 73 -10.46 11.12 0.66
CA MET A 73 -10.49 11.58 -0.74
C MET A 73 -9.37 12.62 -0.92
N PRO A 74 -8.29 12.28 -1.65
CA PRO A 74 -7.18 13.20 -1.90
C PRO A 74 -7.64 14.51 -2.55
N LYS A 75 -7.00 15.63 -2.23
CA LYS A 75 -7.33 16.94 -2.84
C LYS A 75 -6.84 17.05 -4.29
N ILE A 76 -5.79 16.32 -4.65
CA ILE A 76 -5.23 16.27 -5.99
C ILE A 76 -5.55 14.90 -6.59
N TYR A 77 -6.21 14.91 -7.74
CA TYR A 77 -6.66 13.69 -8.40
C TYR A 77 -5.51 12.79 -8.85
N PHE A 78 -5.68 11.47 -8.70
CA PHE A 78 -4.85 10.45 -9.36
C PHE A 78 -5.59 9.11 -9.53
N ALA A 79 -5.06 8.25 -10.39
CA ALA A 79 -5.68 6.94 -10.63
C ALA A 79 -5.61 6.02 -9.38
N GLY A 80 -6.77 5.63 -8.86
CA GLY A 80 -6.89 4.82 -7.63
C GLY A 80 -7.01 5.66 -6.34
N GLU A 81 -7.41 6.92 -6.44
CA GLU A 81 -7.61 7.82 -5.29
C GLU A 81 -8.68 7.34 -4.29
N THR A 82 -9.60 6.47 -4.71
CA THR A 82 -10.67 5.92 -3.85
C THR A 82 -10.15 4.89 -2.82
N GLU A 83 -8.89 4.47 -2.93
CA GLU A 83 -8.27 3.44 -2.10
C GLU A 83 -7.36 4.07 -1.03
N CYS A 84 -7.70 5.29 -0.58
CA CYS A 84 -6.92 6.05 0.40
C CYS A 84 -7.58 6.08 1.78
N LEU A 85 -6.76 6.12 2.82
CA LEU A 85 -7.14 6.05 4.23
C LEU A 85 -6.41 7.14 5.03
N THR A 86 -7.08 7.69 6.03
CA THR A 86 -6.53 8.68 6.98
C THR A 86 -5.65 8.06 8.06
N VAL A 87 -5.65 6.72 8.19
CA VAL A 87 -4.87 5.96 9.17
C VAL A 87 -4.00 4.92 8.47
N ASN A 88 -2.88 4.55 9.09
CA ASN A 88 -1.99 3.51 8.61
C ASN A 88 -2.67 2.13 8.76
N PRO A 89 -3.07 1.44 7.68
CA PRO A 89 -3.83 0.19 7.79
C PRO A 89 -3.03 -0.95 8.43
N CYS A 90 -1.70 -0.90 8.42
CA CYS A 90 -0.85 -1.90 9.08
C CYS A 90 -0.94 -1.84 10.62
N GLU A 91 -1.49 -0.77 11.20
CA GLU A 91 -1.70 -0.63 12.64
C GLU A 91 -3.11 -1.09 13.09
N TYR A 92 -4.01 -1.31 12.13
CA TYR A 92 -5.43 -1.63 12.39
C TYR A 92 -5.82 -3.04 11.91
N ASP A 93 -4.87 -3.81 11.35
CA ASP A 93 -5.12 -5.15 10.85
C ASP A 93 -3.94 -6.09 11.14
N ASP A 94 -4.23 -7.18 11.88
CA ASP A 94 -3.22 -8.16 12.31
C ASP A 94 -2.51 -8.84 11.13
N GLN A 95 -3.20 -9.05 10.01
CA GLN A 95 -2.62 -9.69 8.84
C GLN A 95 -1.60 -8.76 8.15
N LEU A 96 -1.95 -7.48 7.98
CA LEU A 96 -1.03 -6.47 7.46
C LEU A 96 0.16 -6.23 8.41
N GLU A 97 -0.10 -6.19 9.72
CA GLU A 97 0.95 -6.06 10.73
C GLU A 97 1.94 -7.25 10.65
N TYR A 98 1.41 -8.47 10.51
CA TYR A 98 2.21 -9.68 10.32
C TYR A 98 3.06 -9.60 9.04
N PHE A 99 2.48 -9.18 7.91
CA PHE A 99 3.23 -9.01 6.66
C PHE A 99 4.34 -7.98 6.79
N LEU A 100 4.08 -6.87 7.48
CA LEU A 100 5.08 -5.84 7.74
C LEU A 100 6.24 -6.36 8.59
N LYS A 101 5.96 -7.14 9.64
CA LYS A 101 6.98 -7.78 10.47
C LYS A 101 7.83 -8.78 9.66
N TYR A 102 7.19 -9.58 8.81
CA TYR A 102 7.88 -10.54 7.95
C TYR A 102 8.83 -9.84 6.96
N GLN A 103 8.37 -8.79 6.28
CA GLN A 103 9.20 -8.00 5.35
C GLN A 103 10.42 -7.39 6.05
N LYS A 104 10.26 -6.86 7.27
CA LYS A 104 11.37 -6.30 8.05
C LYS A 104 12.39 -7.37 8.43
N ALA A 105 11.93 -8.53 8.90
CA ALA A 105 12.81 -9.63 9.25
C ALA A 105 13.64 -10.13 8.05
N ASP A 106 13.02 -10.23 6.87
CA ASP A 106 13.71 -10.60 5.63
C ASP A 106 14.78 -9.58 5.23
N TYR A 107 14.45 -8.28 5.32
CA TYR A 107 15.39 -7.19 5.06
C TYR A 107 16.58 -7.19 6.04
N ASP A 108 16.30 -7.36 7.34
CA ASP A 108 17.33 -7.37 8.38
C ASP A 108 18.27 -8.58 8.22
N TRP A 109 17.74 -9.74 7.81
CA TRP A 109 18.54 -10.92 7.52
C TRP A 109 19.49 -10.66 6.33
N TYR A 110 18.99 -10.08 5.24
CA TYR A 110 19.80 -9.71 4.07
C TYR A 110 20.92 -8.70 4.41
N LYS A 111 20.70 -7.80 5.37
CA LYS A 111 21.73 -6.82 5.80
C LYS A 111 22.82 -7.43 6.67
N GLN A 112 22.57 -8.59 7.25
CA GLN A 112 23.52 -9.30 8.13
C GLN A 112 24.33 -10.38 7.41
N SER A 113 23.95 -10.74 6.17
CA SER A 113 24.64 -11.69 5.27
C SER A 113 25.60 -10.98 4.30
#